data_AF-A0A7T8KHS6-F1
#
_entry.id   AF-A0A7T8KHS6-F1
#
_cell.length_a   1.000
_cell.length_b   1.000
_cell.length_c   1.000
_cell.angle_alpha   90.00
_cell.angle_beta   90.00
_cell.angle_gamma   90.00
#
_symmetry.space_group_name_H-M   'P 1'
#
loop_
_entity.id
_entity.type
_entity.pdbx_description
1 polymer ?
#
loop_
_entity_poly.entity_id
_entity_poly.type
_entity_poly.pdbx_seq_one_letter_code
_entity_poly.pdbx_strand_id
1 'polypeptide(L)'
;MKLQLPTLSNIARSVRGWKTINENLPTAPQSRMGFSIPTRFKTLENSEDNFLLYDSGEEDQSRILIFGTNSGLQDLTNNRKRAIDGTFKITPDFLTKL
;
A
#
# COMPACT_ATOMS: atom_id res chain seq x y z
N MET A 1 -20.65 37.77 -10.41
CA MET A 1 -20.12 36.43 -10.75
C MET A 1 -19.74 35.74 -9.44
N LYS A 2 -20.46 34.70 -9.01
CA LYS A 2 -20.22 34.04 -7.71
C LYS A 2 -19.16 32.96 -7.92
N LEU A 3 -17.94 33.20 -7.43
CA LEU A 3 -16.89 32.19 -7.40
C LEU A 3 -17.25 31.18 -6.30
N GLN A 4 -17.61 29.96 -6.68
CA GLN A 4 -17.81 28.85 -5.75
C GLN A 4 -16.59 27.93 -5.78
N LEU A 5 -16.09 27.61 -4.60
CA LEU A 5 -15.06 26.60 -4.44
C LEU A 5 -15.60 25.24 -4.90
N PRO A 6 -14.77 24.44 -5.60
CA PRO A 6 -15.15 23.08 -5.96
C PRO A 6 -15.45 22.25 -4.71
N THR A 7 -16.36 21.30 -4.84
CA THR A 7 -16.70 20.38 -3.76
C THR A 7 -15.47 19.53 -3.38
N LEU A 8 -15.42 19.08 -2.12
CA LEU A 8 -14.33 18.22 -1.62
C LEU A 8 -14.12 16.97 -2.49
N SER A 9 -15.20 16.39 -3.01
CA SER A 9 -15.15 15.26 -3.95
C SER A 9 -14.43 15.60 -5.26
N ASN A 10 -14.63 16.81 -5.79
CA ASN A 10 -14.01 17.25 -7.04
C ASN A 10 -12.52 17.52 -6.82
N ILE A 11 -12.15 18.13 -5.69
CA ILE A 11 -10.75 18.34 -5.30
C ILE A 11 -10.04 16.99 -5.14
N ALA A 12 -10.63 16.05 -4.40
CA ALA A 12 -10.06 14.72 -4.20
C ALA A 12 -9.91 13.93 -5.51
N ARG A 13 -10.82 14.11 -6.48
CA ARG A 13 -10.71 13.50 -7.81
C ARG A 13 -9.57 14.12 -8.62
N SER A 14 -9.45 15.45 -8.64
CA SER A 14 -8.35 16.14 -9.34
C SER A 14 -6.99 15.76 -8.78
N VAL A 15 -6.84 15.65 -7.45
CA VAL A 15 -5.60 15.19 -6.81
C VAL A 15 -5.26 13.76 -7.23
N ARG A 16 -6.24 12.85 -7.24
CA ARG A 16 -6.04 11.46 -7.70
C ARG A 16 -5.62 11.38 -9.16
N GLY A 17 -6.26 12.16 -10.03
CA GLY A 17 -5.91 12.25 -11.45
C GLY A 17 -4.48 12.76 -11.65
N TRP A 18 -4.12 13.83 -10.93
CA TRP A 18 -2.75 14.37 -10.97
C TRP A 18 -1.72 13.34 -10.52
N LYS A 19 -1.97 12.62 -9.42
CA LYS A 19 -1.06 11.57 -8.92
C LYS A 19 -0.91 10.42 -9.92
N THR A 20 -2.01 9.96 -10.52
CA THR A 20 -1.98 8.88 -11.52
C THR A 20 -1.12 9.27 -12.73
N ILE A 21 -1.23 10.53 -13.18
CA ILE A 21 -0.48 11.05 -14.33
C ILE A 21 1.00 11.29 -13.99
N ASN A 22 1.31 11.83 -12.80
CA ASN A 22 2.68 12.25 -12.47
C ASN A 22 3.51 11.17 -11.78
N GLU A 23 2.90 10.20 -11.09
CA GLU A 23 3.61 9.20 -10.29
C GLU A 23 3.69 7.81 -10.98
N ASN A 24 3.18 7.68 -12.22
CA ASN A 24 3.19 6.43 -13.00
C ASN A 24 2.77 5.21 -12.17
N LEU A 25 1.70 5.36 -11.39
CA LEU A 25 1.21 4.31 -10.49
C LEU A 25 0.69 3.12 -11.31
N PRO A 26 0.99 1.87 -10.91
CA PRO A 26 0.47 0.70 -11.60
C PRO A 26 -1.06 0.61 -11.43
N THR A 27 -1.72 0.05 -12.44
CA THR A 27 -3.16 -0.24 -12.36
C THR A 27 -3.43 -1.19 -11.21
N ALA A 28 -4.55 -1.00 -10.51
CA ALA A 28 -4.98 -1.89 -9.44
C ALA A 28 -5.06 -3.34 -9.95
N PRO A 29 -4.54 -4.32 -9.20
CA PRO A 29 -4.56 -5.71 -9.62
C PRO A 29 -5.98 -6.26 -9.59
N GLN A 30 -6.35 -7.05 -10.60
CA GLN A 30 -7.68 -7.68 -10.70
C GLN A 30 -7.75 -9.05 -10.02
N SER A 31 -6.60 -9.55 -9.55
CA SER A 31 -6.42 -10.83 -8.90
C SER A 31 -5.33 -10.71 -7.84
N ARG A 32 -5.27 -11.66 -6.91
CA ARG A 32 -4.17 -11.77 -5.95
C ARG A 32 -2.87 -12.26 -6.59
N MET A 33 -2.96 -12.90 -7.75
CA MET A 33 -1.85 -13.48 -8.50
C MET A 33 -1.63 -12.77 -9.86
N GLY A 34 -0.51 -13.06 -10.51
CA GLY A 34 -0.22 -12.62 -11.88
C GLY A 34 0.23 -11.16 -12.02
N PHE A 35 0.73 -10.54 -10.96
CA PHE A 35 1.34 -9.21 -11.02
C PHE A 35 2.62 -9.14 -10.21
N SER A 36 3.61 -8.44 -10.77
CA SER A 36 4.85 -8.14 -10.06
C SER A 36 4.74 -6.80 -9.34
N ILE A 37 5.21 -6.76 -8.10
CA ILE A 37 5.33 -5.53 -7.33
C ILE A 37 6.64 -4.85 -7.77
N PRO A 38 6.62 -3.62 -8.32
CA PRO A 38 7.84 -2.91 -8.69
C PRO A 38 8.79 -2.70 -7.50
N THR A 39 10.10 -2.80 -7.73
CA THR A 39 11.14 -2.68 -6.68
C THR A 39 11.00 -1.42 -5.83
N ARG A 40 10.64 -0.28 -6.45
CA ARG A 40 10.42 1.00 -5.75
C ARG A 40 9.33 0.96 -4.65
N PHE A 41 8.45 -0.04 -4.67
CA PHE A 41 7.41 -0.24 -3.66
C PHE A 41 7.78 -1.31 -2.62
N LYS A 42 8.93 -1.97 -2.79
CA LYS A 42 9.43 -2.98 -1.85
C LYS A 42 10.32 -2.38 -0.77
N THR A 43 10.81 -1.17 -0.97
CA THR A 43 11.69 -0.44 -0.03
C THR A 43 11.00 0.81 0.51
N LEU A 44 11.50 1.33 1.62
CA LEU A 44 11.07 2.62 2.13
C LEU A 44 11.57 3.77 1.25
N GLU A 45 10.85 4.89 1.27
CA GLU A 45 11.31 6.11 0.60
C GLU A 45 12.55 6.66 1.34
N ASN A 46 13.64 6.93 0.61
CA ASN A 46 14.92 7.40 1.15
C ASN A 46 15.67 6.40 2.06
N SER A 47 15.35 5.11 2.02
CA SER A 47 16.15 4.06 2.67
C SER A 47 16.27 2.84 1.77
N GLU A 48 17.38 2.12 1.88
CA GLU A 48 17.57 0.80 1.27
C GLU A 48 16.86 -0.31 2.06
N ASP A 49 16.28 0.01 3.22
CA ASP A 49 15.57 -0.95 4.04
C ASP A 49 14.32 -1.48 3.34
N ASN A 50 14.22 -2.81 3.34
CA ASN A 50 13.05 -3.51 2.84
C ASN A 50 11.82 -3.17 3.68
N PHE A 51 10.76 -2.76 2.99
CA PHE A 51 9.42 -2.59 3.52
C PHE A 51 8.55 -3.82 3.27
N LEU A 52 8.68 -4.46 2.11
CA LEU A 52 8.08 -5.76 1.84
C LEU A 52 9.04 -6.85 2.35
N LEU A 53 8.69 -7.46 3.48
CA LEU A 53 9.53 -8.45 4.17
C LEU A 53 9.32 -9.88 3.65
N TYR A 54 8.10 -10.17 3.19
CA TYR A 54 7.77 -11.49 2.65
C TYR A 54 6.70 -11.39 1.57
N ASP A 55 6.85 -12.24 0.57
CA ASP A 55 5.93 -12.42 -0.54
C ASP A 55 5.93 -13.91 -0.91
N SER A 56 4.79 -14.59 -0.75
CA SER A 56 4.71 -16.03 -1.04
C SER A 56 4.76 -16.34 -2.54
N GLY A 57 4.67 -15.34 -3.42
CA GLY A 57 4.94 -15.47 -4.85
C GLY A 57 3.76 -15.09 -5.74
N GLU A 58 4.07 -14.70 -6.97
CA GLU A 58 3.10 -14.18 -7.95
C GLU A 58 2.13 -15.24 -8.47
N GLU A 59 2.47 -16.53 -8.33
CA GLU A 59 1.67 -17.68 -8.75
C GLU A 59 0.80 -18.26 -7.62
N ASP A 60 0.94 -17.75 -6.39
CA ASP A 60 0.17 -18.22 -5.24
C ASP A 60 -1.25 -17.64 -5.28
N GLN A 61 -2.26 -18.51 -5.40
CA GLN A 61 -3.68 -18.13 -5.38
C GLN A 61 -4.10 -17.49 -4.06
N SER A 62 -3.39 -17.81 -2.98
CA SER A 62 -3.57 -17.25 -1.64
C SER A 62 -2.40 -16.35 -1.25
N ARG A 63 -1.77 -15.67 -2.22
CA ARG A 63 -0.56 -14.84 -2.03
C ARG A 63 -0.59 -14.03 -0.74
N ILE A 64 0.42 -14.26 0.09
CA ILE A 64 0.63 -13.60 1.37
C ILE A 64 1.73 -12.57 1.21
N LEU A 65 1.42 -11.33 1.57
CA LEU A 65 2.39 -10.24 1.65
C LEU A 65 2.55 -9.83 3.12
N ILE A 66 3.79 -9.74 3.59
CA ILE A 66 4.10 -9.23 4.93
C ILE A 66 4.93 -7.97 4.76
N PHE A 67 4.43 -6.87 5.34
CA PHE A 67 5.10 -5.59 5.34
C PHE A 67 5.63 -5.27 6.74
N GLY A 68 6.74 -4.54 6.79
CA GLY A 68 7.36 -4.10 8.03
C GLY A 68 8.78 -3.60 7.77
N THR A 69 9.52 -3.33 8.84
CA THR A 69 10.93 -2.92 8.75
C THR A 69 11.76 -3.77 9.68
N ASN A 70 13.04 -3.95 9.36
CA ASN A 70 13.97 -4.65 10.26
C ASN A 70 14.07 -3.95 11.62
N SER A 71 14.08 -2.61 11.64
CA SER A 71 14.05 -1.82 12.88
C SER A 71 12.79 -2.10 13.70
N GLY A 72 11.61 -2.14 13.07
CA GLY A 72 10.36 -2.47 13.75
C GLY A 72 10.34 -3.90 14.28
N LEU A 73 10.92 -4.85 13.55
CA LEU A 73 11.08 -6.22 14.04
C LEU A 73 12.06 -6.31 15.22
N GLN A 74 13.16 -5.56 15.20
CA GLN A 74 14.10 -5.47 16.32
C GLN A 74 13.43 -4.83 17.54
N ASP A 75 12.66 -3.75 17.35
CA ASP A 75 11.91 -3.09 18.42
C ASP A 75 10.89 -4.05 19.04
N LEU A 76 10.15 -4.80 18.22
CA LEU A 76 9.27 -5.85 18.71
C LEU A 76 10.08 -6.87 19.51
N THR A 77 11.19 -7.37 18.98
CA THR A 77 12.02 -8.40 19.64
C THR A 77 12.57 -7.94 20.98
N ASN A 78 13.10 -6.72 21.05
CA ASN A 78 13.83 -6.20 22.20
C ASN A 78 12.92 -5.67 23.32
N ASN A 79 11.67 -5.32 23.00
CA ASN A 79 10.74 -4.77 23.99
C ASN A 79 9.83 -5.85 24.59
N ARG A 80 9.89 -6.01 25.92
CA ARG A 80 9.08 -6.98 26.69
C ARG A 80 7.59 -6.64 26.71
N LYS A 81 7.25 -5.35 26.61
CA LYS A 81 5.87 -4.87 26.53
C LYS A 81 5.59 -4.44 25.10
N ARG A 82 4.69 -5.16 24.43
CA ARG A 82 4.24 -4.84 23.06
C ARG A 82 2.78 -4.41 23.15
N ALA A 83 2.48 -3.19 22.74
CA ALA A 83 1.12 -2.78 22.47
C ALA A 83 0.85 -3.05 20.99
N ILE A 84 0.00 -4.03 20.70
CA ILE A 84 -0.41 -4.36 19.34
C ILE A 84 -1.88 -4.01 19.25
N ASP A 85 -2.20 -2.90 18.59
CA ASP A 85 -3.57 -2.55 18.26
C ASP A 85 -3.91 -3.16 16.89
N GLY A 86 -4.89 -4.05 16.88
CA GLY A 86 -5.28 -4.80 15.69
C GLY A 86 -6.39 -4.08 14.95
N THR A 87 -6.06 -3.26 13.95
CA THR A 87 -7.07 -2.84 12.96
C THR A 87 -7.22 -3.94 11.90
N PHE A 88 -8.13 -4.88 12.14
CA PHE A 88 -8.48 -5.89 11.14
C PHE A 88 -9.48 -5.31 10.14
N LYS A 89 -9.01 -4.90 8.96
CA LYS A 89 -9.89 -4.61 7.81
C LYS A 89 -9.95 -5.85 6.91
N ILE A 90 -11.14 -6.32 6.58
CA ILE A 90 -11.33 -7.40 5.60
C ILE A 90 -11.50 -6.78 4.22
N THR A 91 -10.61 -7.09 3.28
CA THR A 91 -10.76 -6.74 1.85
C THR A 91 -10.14 -7.87 1.03
N PRO A 92 -10.90 -8.62 0.21
CA PRO A 92 -11.14 -8.17 -1.17
C PRO A 92 -12.40 -8.72 -1.87
N ASP A 93 -12.97 -7.95 -2.80
CA ASP A 93 -13.56 -8.49 -4.05
C ASP A 93 -12.80 -7.86 -5.22
N PHE A 94 -11.50 -8.21 -5.31
CA PHE A 94 -10.43 -7.53 -6.04
C PHE A 94 -10.31 -6.01 -5.74
N LEU A 95 -10.23 -5.64 -4.45
CA LEU A 95 -9.95 -4.27 -3.97
C LEU A 95 -10.95 -3.17 -4.43
N THR A 96 -12.15 -3.56 -4.86
CA THR A 96 -13.43 -2.82 -4.93
C THR A 96 -13.43 -1.31 -5.24
N LYS A 97 -12.65 -0.94 -6.26
CA LYS A 97 -12.58 0.33 -7.03
C LYS A 97 -11.79 1.48 -6.39
N LEU A 98 -10.53 1.62 -6.82
CA LEU A 98 -9.84 2.92 -6.94
C LEU A 98 -10.57 3.83 -7.93
#